data_AF-A0A843DW04-F1
#
_entry.id   AF-A0A843DW04-F1
#
_cell.length_a   1.000
_cell.length_b   1.000
_cell.length_c   1.000
_cell.angle_alpha   90.00
_cell.angle_beta   90.00
_cell.angle_gamma   90.00
#
_symmetry.space_group_name_H-M   'P 1'
#
loop_
_entity.id
_entity.type
_entity.pdbx_description
1 polymer ?
#
loop_
_entity_poly.entity_id
_entity_poly.type
_entity_poly.pdbx_seq_one_letter_code
_entity_poly.pdbx_strand_id
1 'polypeptide(L)'
;MYGIIDIGSNTIRLVLYIVRDGKILPMLNKKFTAGLAGYIKKGHMSDKGKEKLIEVLLEFRHILTHIKTAELFCIATAPLRNIDNTEEICAAVRERTGFSITVLSGEEEALYDYYGAMQSVQEPSGLVIDIGGGSTEFVFYTENSVKSVYSLPIGSLTAYTTYVKTILPSKKEEKLIAEAIREAAADLPKERPEVICGVGGSIRAAVKIYNELFE
;
A
#
# COMPACT_ATOMS: atom_id res chain seq x y z
N MET A 1 -3.01 -17.11 15.87
CA MET A 1 -3.40 -15.72 15.53
C MET A 1 -2.21 -15.09 14.86
N TYR A 2 -2.38 -14.47 13.70
CA TYR A 2 -1.32 -13.83 12.93
C TYR A 2 -1.52 -12.33 12.97
N GLY A 3 -0.44 -11.56 13.12
CA GLY A 3 -0.49 -10.10 13.05
C GLY A 3 0.23 -9.58 11.81
N ILE A 4 -0.33 -8.54 11.20
CA ILE A 4 0.33 -7.79 10.13
C ILE A 4 0.31 -6.32 10.52
N ILE A 5 1.49 -5.71 10.61
CA ILE A 5 1.68 -4.26 10.62
C ILE A 5 2.09 -3.87 9.20
N ASP A 6 1.26 -3.09 8.54
CA ASP A 6 1.49 -2.56 7.20
C ASP A 6 1.78 -1.06 7.28
N ILE A 7 3.01 -0.67 6.90
CA ILE A 7 3.51 0.71 6.90
C ILE A 7 3.43 1.28 5.47
N GLY A 8 2.31 1.92 5.17
CA GLY A 8 2.06 2.60 3.89
C GLY A 8 2.30 4.11 3.93
N SER A 9 2.24 4.76 2.75
CA SER A 9 2.58 6.18 2.57
C SER A 9 1.73 7.14 3.41
N ASN A 10 0.44 6.85 3.57
CA ASN A 10 -0.48 7.70 4.31
C ASN A 10 -0.85 7.11 5.66
N THR A 11 -0.92 5.78 5.76
CA THR A 11 -1.51 5.11 6.91
C THR A 11 -0.68 3.91 7.31
N ILE A 12 -0.59 3.67 8.61
CA ILE A 12 0.00 2.46 9.18
C ILE A 12 -1.13 1.67 9.82
N ARG A 13 -1.20 0.36 9.55
CA ARG A 13 -2.30 -0.49 9.99
C ARG A 13 -1.78 -1.73 10.70
N LEU A 14 -2.36 -2.05 11.85
CA LEU A 14 -2.25 -3.34 12.51
C LEU A 14 -3.54 -4.13 12.24
N VAL A 15 -3.42 -5.32 11.66
CA VAL A 15 -4.51 -6.29 11.55
C VAL A 15 -4.11 -7.59 12.25
N LEU A 16 -5.03 -8.11 13.07
CA LEU A 16 -4.89 -9.43 13.67
C LEU A 16 -5.88 -10.38 13.03
N TYR A 17 -5.39 -11.54 12.61
CA TYR A 17 -6.14 -12.58 11.94
C TYR A 17 -6.18 -13.87 12.75
N ILE A 18 -7.33 -14.54 12.73
CA ILE A 18 -7.44 -15.94 13.12
C ILE A 18 -7.57 -16.75 11.83
N VAL A 19 -6.73 -17.79 11.71
CA VAL A 19 -6.84 -18.79 10.65
C VAL A 19 -7.49 -20.03 11.26
N ARG A 20 -8.67 -20.40 10.75
CA ARG A 20 -9.44 -21.59 11.18
C ARG A 20 -10.10 -22.22 9.97
N ASP A 21 -9.96 -23.54 9.82
CA ASP A 21 -10.59 -24.32 8.75
C ASP A 21 -10.34 -23.74 7.34
N GLY A 22 -9.10 -23.29 7.10
CA GLY A 22 -8.70 -22.65 5.83
C GLY A 22 -9.20 -21.21 5.63
N LYS A 23 -9.97 -20.65 6.57
CA LYS A 23 -10.49 -19.28 6.50
C LYS A 23 -9.63 -18.31 7.28
N ILE A 24 -9.41 -17.12 6.70
CA ILE A 24 -8.70 -16.00 7.32
C ILE A 24 -9.72 -14.99 7.82
N LEU A 25 -9.85 -14.83 9.13
CA LEU A 25 -10.85 -13.98 9.76
C LEU A 25 -10.18 -12.80 10.49
N PRO A 26 -10.47 -11.53 10.13
CA PRO A 26 -9.93 -10.38 10.85
C PRO A 26 -10.61 -10.23 12.21
N MET A 27 -9.82 -10.12 13.28
CA MET A 27 -10.28 -9.93 14.66
C MET A 27 -10.07 -8.52 15.19
N LEU A 28 -9.01 -7.87 14.74
CA LEU A 28 -8.71 -6.49 15.07
C LEU A 28 -8.21 -5.80 13.81
N ASN A 29 -8.69 -4.59 13.55
CA ASN A 29 -8.15 -3.72 12.51
C ASN A 29 -7.98 -2.33 13.09
N LYS A 30 -6.75 -1.99 13.46
CA LYS A 30 -6.38 -0.67 13.99
C LYS A 30 -5.61 0.08 12.92
N LYS A 31 -6.09 1.26 12.56
CA LYS A 31 -5.50 2.14 11.55
C LYS A 31 -5.08 3.46 12.17
N PHE A 32 -3.89 3.93 11.84
CA PHE A 32 -3.40 5.27 12.15
C PHE A 32 -3.06 6.02 10.86
N THR A 33 -3.48 7.28 10.78
CA THR A 33 -3.08 8.18 9.69
C THR A 33 -1.76 8.84 10.09
N ALA A 34 -0.66 8.36 9.50
CA ALA A 34 0.69 8.85 9.81
C ALA A 34 1.18 9.88 8.79
N GLY A 35 0.69 9.83 7.55
CA GLY A 35 1.09 10.77 6.50
C GLY A 35 2.59 10.73 6.19
N LEU A 36 3.25 9.56 6.28
CA LEU A 36 4.69 9.40 6.16
C LEU A 36 5.28 10.04 4.88
N ALA A 37 4.57 9.96 3.76
CA ALA A 37 5.01 10.61 2.52
C ALA A 37 5.20 12.12 2.64
N GLY A 38 4.43 12.81 3.51
CA GLY A 38 4.60 14.24 3.77
C GLY A 38 5.89 14.60 4.51
N TYR A 39 6.59 13.61 5.09
CA TYR A 39 7.87 13.78 5.78
C TYR A 39 9.07 13.44 4.89
N ILE A 40 8.83 13.02 3.64
CA ILE A 40 9.86 12.64 2.68
C ILE A 40 10.10 13.79 1.72
N LYS A 41 11.35 14.20 1.57
CA LYS A 41 11.75 15.23 0.61
C LYS A 41 13.00 14.78 -0.12
N LYS A 42 12.94 14.77 -1.46
CA LYS A 42 14.04 14.32 -2.34
C LYS A 42 14.56 12.92 -1.98
N GLY A 43 13.66 11.98 -1.68
CA GLY A 43 14.05 10.62 -1.32
C GLY A 43 14.69 10.48 0.06
N HIS A 44 14.48 11.45 0.96
CA HIS A 44 15.02 11.38 2.32
C HIS A 44 13.89 11.61 3.33
N MET A 45 13.71 10.71 4.29
CA MET A 45 12.72 10.89 5.35
C MET A 45 13.30 11.73 6.49
N SER A 46 12.60 12.79 6.88
CA SER A 46 13.00 13.66 7.98
C SER A 46 12.91 12.97 9.36
N ASP A 47 13.65 13.47 10.34
CA ASP A 47 13.57 13.00 11.74
C ASP A 47 12.15 13.04 12.29
N LYS A 48 11.35 14.05 11.91
CA LYS A 48 9.93 14.12 12.30
C LYS A 48 9.12 12.94 11.77
N GLY A 49 9.42 12.47 10.56
CA GLY A 49 8.80 11.27 9.99
C GLY A 49 9.22 9.98 10.71
N LYS A 50 10.52 9.86 11.02
CA LYS A 50 11.06 8.76 11.83
C LYS A 50 10.40 8.69 13.21
N GLU A 51 10.33 9.81 13.92
CA GLU A 51 9.65 9.87 15.23
C GLU A 51 8.17 9.53 15.11
N LYS A 52 7.48 10.01 14.06
CA LYS A 52 6.07 9.69 13.85
C LYS A 52 5.83 8.20 13.59
N LEU A 53 6.70 7.56 12.82
CA LEU A 53 6.65 6.12 12.60
C LEU A 53 6.83 5.37 13.92
N ILE A 54 7.85 5.73 14.71
CA ILE A 54 8.13 5.09 16.00
C ILE A 54 6.98 5.26 16.99
N GLU A 55 6.40 6.46 17.08
CA GLU A 55 5.22 6.74 17.91
C GLU A 55 4.08 5.77 17.60
N VAL A 56 3.70 5.62 16.32
CA VAL A 56 2.61 4.73 15.91
C VAL A 56 2.94 3.26 16.18
N LEU A 57 4.20 2.85 15.98
CA LEU A 57 4.60 1.48 16.28
C LEU A 57 4.58 1.18 17.79
N LEU A 58 4.93 2.15 18.65
CA LEU A 58 4.80 1.98 20.11
C LEU A 58 3.33 1.80 20.53
N GLU A 59 2.38 2.49 19.89
CA GLU A 59 0.95 2.25 20.11
C GLU A 59 0.56 0.80 19.76
N PHE A 60 1.06 0.25 18.66
CA PHE A 60 0.85 -1.15 18.32
C PHE A 60 1.52 -2.11 19.29
N ARG A 61 2.73 -1.79 19.78
CA ARG A 61 3.39 -2.58 20.82
C ARG A 61 2.53 -2.66 22.08
N HIS A 62 1.92 -1.55 22.49
CA HIS A 62 1.03 -1.53 23.64
C HIS A 62 -0.20 -2.44 23.43
N ILE A 63 -0.85 -2.35 22.27
CA ILE A 63 -1.98 -3.24 21.91
C ILE A 63 -1.57 -4.72 21.95
N LEU A 64 -0.40 -5.03 21.40
CA LEU A 64 0.12 -6.40 21.31
C LEU A 64 0.61 -6.96 22.65
N THR A 65 0.82 -6.12 23.67
CA THR A 65 1.31 -6.57 24.99
C THR A 65 0.35 -7.55 25.67
N HIS A 66 -0.95 -7.44 25.39
CA HIS A 66 -2.00 -8.29 25.96
C HIS A 66 -2.49 -9.39 25.01
N ILE A 67 -1.86 -9.53 23.83
CA ILE A 67 -2.33 -10.44 22.79
C ILE A 67 -1.21 -11.40 22.41
N LYS A 68 -1.44 -12.70 22.59
CA LYS A 68 -0.52 -13.73 22.10
C LYS A 68 -0.73 -13.92 20.60
N THR A 69 0.18 -13.37 19.79
CA THR A 69 0.29 -13.69 18.36
C THR A 69 1.23 -14.87 18.15
N ALA A 70 0.87 -15.77 17.24
CA ALA A 70 1.74 -16.86 16.81
C ALA A 70 2.92 -16.30 16.00
N GLU A 71 2.61 -15.41 15.05
CA GLU A 71 3.58 -14.67 14.26
C GLU A 71 3.08 -13.24 14.03
N LEU A 72 4.01 -12.32 13.87
CA LEU A 72 3.76 -10.91 13.59
C LEU A 72 4.71 -10.46 12.50
N PHE A 73 4.14 -9.99 11.40
CA PHE A 73 4.87 -9.43 10.27
C PHE A 73 4.78 -7.90 10.33
N CYS A 74 5.90 -7.21 10.24
CA CYS A 74 5.95 -5.76 10.13
C CYS A 74 6.56 -5.43 8.77
N ILE A 75 5.71 -5.03 7.83
CA ILE A 75 6.10 -4.76 6.45
C ILE A 75 5.98 -3.26 6.16
N ALA A 76 6.83 -2.78 5.26
CA ALA A 76 6.77 -1.42 4.76
C ALA A 76 6.88 -1.40 3.23
N THR A 77 6.18 -0.45 2.61
CA THR A 77 6.12 -0.32 1.16
C THR A 77 6.83 0.96 0.69
N ALA A 78 6.27 1.66 -0.30
CA ALA A 78 6.81 2.88 -0.89
C ALA A 78 7.47 3.90 0.07
N PRO A 79 6.93 4.26 1.25
CA PRO A 79 7.55 5.30 2.09
C PRO A 79 8.90 4.91 2.71
N LEU A 80 9.22 3.62 2.82
CA LEU A 80 10.53 3.15 3.27
C LEU A 80 11.32 2.47 2.15
N ARG A 81 10.67 2.02 1.07
CA ARG A 81 11.35 1.49 -0.12
C ARG A 81 12.12 2.58 -0.89
N ASN A 82 11.56 3.78 -0.98
CA ASN A 82 12.01 4.81 -1.93
C ASN A 82 12.86 5.91 -1.28
N ILE A 83 13.51 5.65 -0.14
CA ILE A 83 14.34 6.64 0.56
C ILE A 83 15.78 6.17 0.74
N ASP A 84 16.71 7.10 0.89
CA ASP A 84 18.15 6.84 1.04
C ASP A 84 18.57 6.47 2.48
N ASN A 85 17.75 6.80 3.48
CA ASN A 85 18.01 6.57 4.90
C ASN A 85 17.15 5.44 5.51
N THR A 86 16.69 4.50 4.69
CA THR A 86 15.87 3.35 5.12
C THR A 86 16.53 2.53 6.21
N GLU A 87 17.81 2.19 6.06
CA GLU A 87 18.54 1.36 7.02
C GLU A 87 18.64 2.03 8.40
N GLU A 88 18.94 3.34 8.44
CA GLU A 88 18.98 4.14 9.67
C GLU A 88 17.63 4.09 10.39
N ILE A 89 16.54 4.31 9.64
CA ILE A 89 15.19 4.34 10.19
C ILE A 89 14.78 2.96 10.70
N CYS A 90 15.05 1.90 9.94
CA CYS A 90 14.74 0.53 10.35
C CYS A 90 15.53 0.13 11.61
N ALA A 91 16.80 0.55 11.72
CA ALA A 91 17.61 0.32 12.91
C ALA A 91 17.03 1.05 14.13
N ALA A 92 16.68 2.34 14.00
CA ALA A 92 16.07 3.12 15.07
C ALA A 92 14.71 2.55 15.51
N VAL A 93 13.89 2.10 14.55
CA VAL A 93 12.62 1.42 14.84
C VAL A 93 12.87 0.14 15.63
N ARG A 94 13.82 -0.69 15.21
CA ARG A 94 14.14 -1.95 15.90
C ARG A 94 14.61 -1.70 17.33
N GLU A 95 15.51 -0.73 17.52
CA GLU A 95 16.03 -0.37 18.84
C GLU A 95 14.92 0.12 19.77
N ARG A 96 14.05 1.02 19.30
CA ARG A 96 13.08 1.71 20.16
C ARG A 96 11.75 1.00 20.32
N THR A 97 11.35 0.18 19.36
CA THR A 97 10.04 -0.49 19.34
C THR A 97 10.15 -2.00 19.44
N GLY A 98 11.31 -2.58 19.13
CA GLY A 98 11.53 -4.02 19.00
C GLY A 98 10.95 -4.65 17.74
N PHE A 99 10.35 -3.88 16.82
CA PHE A 99 9.89 -4.42 15.53
C PHE A 99 11.02 -4.43 14.51
N SER A 100 11.13 -5.54 13.77
CA SER A 100 11.98 -5.61 12.59
C SER A 100 11.11 -5.38 11.37
N ILE A 101 11.41 -4.34 10.59
CA ILE A 101 10.66 -4.00 9.38
C ILE A 101 11.24 -4.77 8.20
N THR A 102 10.39 -5.46 7.45
CA THR A 102 10.70 -5.98 6.13
C THR A 102 10.20 -4.99 5.09
N VAL A 103 11.12 -4.35 4.35
CA VAL A 103 10.76 -3.43 3.27
C VAL A 103 10.53 -4.24 2.00
N LEU A 104 9.30 -4.21 1.50
CA LEU A 104 8.90 -4.98 0.32
C LEU A 104 9.31 -4.27 -0.96
N SER A 105 9.76 -5.02 -1.96
CA SER A 105 9.84 -4.56 -3.34
C SER A 105 8.45 -4.21 -3.89
N GLY A 106 8.39 -3.46 -4.99
CA GLY A 106 7.10 -3.16 -5.63
C GLY A 106 6.41 -4.43 -6.15
N GLU A 107 7.20 -5.38 -6.63
CA GLU A 107 6.71 -6.69 -7.08
C GLU A 107 6.21 -7.56 -5.93
N GLU A 108 6.88 -7.56 -4.78
CA GLU A 108 6.42 -8.29 -3.59
C GLU A 108 5.09 -7.73 -3.07
N GLU A 109 4.96 -6.40 -3.00
CA GLU A 109 3.71 -5.70 -2.64
C GLU A 109 2.58 -6.11 -3.60
N ALA A 110 2.81 -6.00 -4.91
CA ALA A 110 1.84 -6.39 -5.92
C ALA A 110 1.41 -7.86 -5.81
N LEU A 111 2.36 -8.77 -5.56
CA LEU A 111 2.05 -10.20 -5.35
C LEU A 111 1.19 -10.43 -4.12
N TYR A 112 1.46 -9.73 -3.01
CA TYR A 112 0.64 -9.82 -1.80
C TYR A 112 -0.77 -9.27 -2.02
N ASP A 113 -0.91 -8.16 -2.75
CA ASP A 113 -2.21 -7.62 -3.15
C ASP A 113 -2.99 -8.62 -4.01
N TYR A 114 -2.32 -9.27 -4.96
CA TYR A 114 -2.90 -10.35 -5.76
C TYR A 114 -3.42 -11.50 -4.88
N TYR A 115 -2.59 -12.06 -3.99
CA TYR A 115 -3.02 -13.16 -3.12
C TYR A 115 -4.18 -12.76 -2.19
N GLY A 116 -4.20 -11.51 -1.73
CA GLY A 116 -5.31 -10.96 -0.97
C GLY A 116 -6.59 -10.84 -1.81
N ALA A 117 -6.50 -10.31 -3.03
CA ALA A 117 -7.63 -10.16 -3.95
C ALA A 117 -8.25 -11.51 -4.35
N MET A 118 -7.42 -12.52 -4.59
CA MET A 118 -7.88 -13.87 -4.97
C MET A 118 -8.66 -14.60 -3.87
N GLN A 119 -8.72 -14.06 -2.64
CA GLN A 119 -9.65 -14.57 -1.62
C GLN A 119 -11.13 -14.23 -1.94
N SER A 120 -11.38 -13.24 -2.80
CA SER A 120 -12.73 -12.76 -3.14
C SER A 120 -13.07 -12.88 -4.63
N VAL A 121 -12.06 -12.91 -5.50
CA VAL A 121 -12.20 -12.98 -6.96
C VAL A 121 -12.16 -14.44 -7.40
N GLN A 122 -13.08 -14.86 -8.26
CA GLN A 122 -13.21 -16.25 -8.74
C GLN A 122 -12.85 -16.42 -10.22
N GLU A 123 -12.65 -15.32 -10.91
CA GLU A 123 -12.37 -15.27 -12.33
C GLU A 123 -11.00 -15.90 -12.62
N PRO A 124 -10.90 -16.77 -13.63
CA PRO A 124 -9.67 -17.53 -13.88
C PRO A 124 -8.56 -16.65 -14.45
N SER A 125 -8.86 -15.49 -15.03
CA SER A 125 -7.84 -14.59 -15.57
C SER A 125 -8.28 -13.14 -15.48
N GLY A 126 -7.34 -12.24 -15.29
CA GLY A 126 -7.63 -10.82 -15.24
C GLY A 126 -6.43 -10.00 -14.84
N LEU A 127 -6.72 -8.81 -14.33
CA LEU A 127 -5.74 -7.87 -13.81
C LEU A 127 -6.16 -7.40 -12.42
N VAL A 128 -5.26 -7.51 -11.46
CA VAL A 128 -5.39 -6.82 -10.17
C VAL A 128 -4.65 -5.48 -10.27
N ILE A 129 -5.30 -4.39 -9.87
CA ILE A 129 -4.71 -3.05 -9.78
C ILE A 129 -4.85 -2.54 -8.35
N ASP A 130 -3.76 -2.18 -7.69
CA ASP A 130 -3.81 -1.35 -6.47
C ASP A 130 -3.30 0.05 -6.76
N ILE A 131 -4.13 1.06 -6.47
CA ILE A 131 -3.72 2.47 -6.55
C ILE A 131 -3.40 2.96 -5.13
N GLY A 132 -2.12 2.80 -4.78
CA GLY A 132 -1.54 3.24 -3.52
C GLY A 132 -1.36 4.76 -3.43
N GLY A 133 -0.72 5.19 -2.34
CA GLY A 133 -0.31 6.58 -2.15
C GLY A 133 0.95 6.92 -2.93
N GLY A 134 1.95 6.04 -2.84
CA GLY A 134 3.28 6.22 -3.41
C GLY A 134 3.46 5.62 -4.80
N SER A 135 2.83 4.47 -5.04
CA SER A 135 2.95 3.65 -6.25
C SER A 135 1.58 3.14 -6.72
N THR A 136 1.57 2.48 -7.87
CA THR A 136 0.42 1.74 -8.42
C THR A 136 0.90 0.38 -8.93
N GLU A 137 0.30 -0.69 -8.43
CA GLU A 137 0.68 -2.07 -8.70
C GLU A 137 -0.26 -2.70 -9.72
N PHE A 138 0.29 -3.53 -10.62
CA PHE A 138 -0.42 -4.27 -11.65
C PHE A 138 -0.01 -5.73 -11.61
N VAL A 139 -0.98 -6.64 -11.44
CA VAL A 139 -0.74 -8.08 -11.53
C VAL A 139 -1.67 -8.69 -12.56
N PHE A 140 -1.10 -9.09 -13.70
CA PHE A 140 -1.80 -9.89 -14.69
C PHE A 140 -1.73 -11.35 -14.25
N TYR A 141 -2.87 -12.04 -14.28
CA TYR A 141 -2.96 -13.42 -13.83
C TYR A 141 -3.83 -14.26 -14.77
N THR A 142 -3.58 -15.57 -14.74
CA THR A 142 -4.37 -16.60 -15.41
C THR A 142 -4.59 -17.78 -14.45
N GLU A 143 -5.35 -18.79 -14.91
CA GLU A 143 -6.06 -19.78 -14.07
C GLU A 143 -5.17 -20.47 -13.03
N ASN A 144 -3.88 -20.60 -13.32
CA ASN A 144 -2.93 -21.33 -12.49
C ASN A 144 -1.79 -20.47 -11.91
N SER A 145 -1.68 -19.18 -12.26
CA SER A 145 -0.53 -18.39 -11.83
C SER A 145 -0.60 -16.90 -12.17
N VAL A 146 0.21 -16.13 -11.46
CA VAL A 146 0.63 -14.78 -11.88
C VAL A 146 1.42 -14.86 -13.19
N LYS A 147 1.02 -14.07 -14.19
CA LYS A 147 1.67 -13.99 -15.50
C LYS A 147 2.77 -12.92 -15.51
N SER A 148 2.48 -11.74 -14.96
CA SER A 148 3.42 -10.63 -14.92
C SER A 148 3.02 -9.63 -13.85
N VAL A 149 4.03 -9.03 -13.23
CA VAL A 149 3.90 -8.08 -12.12
C VAL A 149 4.62 -6.79 -12.49
N TYR A 150 3.98 -5.67 -12.23
CA TYR A 150 4.56 -4.34 -12.43
C TYR A 150 4.20 -3.43 -11.26
N SER A 151 5.12 -2.54 -10.88
CA SER A 151 4.87 -1.45 -9.93
C SER A 151 5.32 -0.15 -10.58
N LEU A 152 4.38 0.78 -10.73
CA LEU A 152 4.64 2.11 -11.24
C LEU A 152 5.00 3.03 -10.08
N PRO A 153 6.04 3.87 -10.18
CA PRO A 153 6.46 4.79 -9.12
C PRO A 153 5.55 6.03 -9.01
N ILE A 154 4.26 5.88 -9.29
CA ILE A 154 3.26 6.93 -9.18
C ILE A 154 1.99 6.39 -8.52
N GLY A 155 1.58 7.01 -7.43
CA GLY A 155 0.32 6.75 -6.73
C GLY A 155 -0.49 8.02 -6.55
N SER A 156 -1.66 7.90 -5.91
CA SER A 156 -2.60 9.00 -5.68
C SER A 156 -1.98 10.20 -4.96
N LEU A 157 -1.18 9.97 -3.91
CA LEU A 157 -0.59 11.02 -3.09
C LEU A 157 0.64 11.64 -3.75
N THR A 158 1.49 10.83 -4.39
CA THR A 158 2.63 11.33 -5.18
C THR A 158 2.15 12.20 -6.34
N ALA A 159 1.13 11.76 -7.08
CA ALA A 159 0.54 12.56 -8.15
C ALA A 159 -0.05 13.87 -7.62
N TYR A 160 -0.80 13.83 -6.52
CA TYR A 160 -1.36 15.02 -5.90
C TYR A 160 -0.28 16.02 -5.47
N THR A 161 0.68 15.56 -4.66
CA THR A 161 1.74 16.44 -4.10
C THR A 161 2.70 16.99 -5.14
N THR A 162 2.90 16.28 -6.25
CA THR A 162 3.80 16.72 -7.33
C THR A 162 3.15 17.73 -8.26
N TYR A 163 1.89 17.49 -8.65
CA TYR A 163 1.25 18.24 -9.74
C TYR A 163 0.17 19.22 -9.28
N VAL A 164 -0.44 19.04 -8.11
CA VAL A 164 -1.61 19.83 -7.68
C VAL A 164 -1.18 20.93 -6.70
N LYS A 165 -1.38 22.19 -7.10
CA LYS A 165 -0.99 23.35 -6.28
C LYS A 165 -2.02 23.79 -5.25
N THR A 166 -3.28 23.45 -5.46
CA THR A 166 -4.40 23.88 -4.60
C THR A 166 -5.19 22.66 -4.11
N ILE A 167 -6.48 22.81 -3.84
CA ILE A 167 -7.31 21.71 -3.32
C ILE A 167 -7.65 20.72 -4.44
N LEU A 168 -7.98 21.22 -5.63
CA LEU A 168 -8.34 20.40 -6.80
C LEU A 168 -7.38 20.70 -7.95
N PRO A 169 -7.08 19.71 -8.83
CA PRO A 169 -6.28 19.94 -10.01
C PRO A 169 -7.01 20.84 -11.00
N SER A 170 -6.29 21.76 -11.61
CA SER A 170 -6.72 22.45 -12.83
C SER A 170 -6.65 21.50 -14.04
N LYS A 171 -7.35 21.83 -15.13
CA LYS A 171 -7.29 21.06 -16.39
C LYS A 171 -5.86 20.87 -16.92
N LYS A 172 -4.98 21.83 -16.68
CA LYS A 172 -3.56 21.73 -17.05
C LYS A 172 -2.83 20.70 -16.18
N GLU A 173 -3.07 20.70 -14.87
CA GLU A 173 -2.47 19.75 -13.92
C GLU A 173 -3.02 18.34 -14.14
N GLU A 174 -4.32 18.17 -14.41
CA GLU A 174 -4.91 16.88 -14.83
C GLU A 174 -4.19 16.30 -16.05
N LYS A 175 -3.90 17.13 -17.06
CA LYS A 175 -3.19 16.71 -18.27
C LYS A 175 -1.75 16.25 -17.96
N LEU A 176 -1.05 16.97 -17.10
CA LEU A 176 0.31 16.61 -16.67
C LEU A 176 0.32 15.28 -15.89
N ILE A 177 -0.64 15.08 -14.99
CA ILE A 177 -0.80 13.81 -14.26
C ILE A 177 -1.05 12.68 -15.26
N ALA A 178 -1.95 12.87 -16.23
CA ALA A 178 -2.25 11.85 -17.23
C ALA A 178 -1.05 11.53 -18.15
N GLU A 179 -0.25 12.52 -18.50
CA GLU A 179 1.00 12.34 -19.26
C GLU A 179 2.03 11.54 -18.44
N ALA A 180 2.23 11.89 -17.18
CA ALA A 180 3.14 11.17 -16.28
C ALA A 180 2.72 9.71 -16.06
N ILE A 181 1.43 9.45 -15.89
CA ILE A 181 0.91 8.08 -15.79
C ILE A 181 1.14 7.31 -17.10
N ARG A 182 0.89 7.93 -18.26
CA ARG A 182 1.12 7.27 -19.57
C ARG A 182 2.59 6.95 -19.80
N GLU A 183 3.49 7.84 -19.38
CA GLU A 183 4.94 7.62 -19.45
C GLU A 183 5.36 6.46 -18.53
N ALA A 184 4.92 6.47 -17.27
CA ALA A 184 5.20 5.39 -16.32
C ALA A 184 4.63 4.05 -16.79
N ALA A 185 3.46 4.05 -17.43
CA ALA A 185 2.78 2.87 -17.93
C ALA A 185 3.27 2.40 -19.32
N ALA A 186 4.32 3.02 -19.90
CA ALA A 186 4.76 2.73 -21.26
C ALA A 186 5.18 1.27 -21.48
N ASP A 187 5.74 0.65 -20.44
CA ASP A 187 6.22 -0.74 -20.46
C ASP A 187 5.15 -1.77 -20.06
N LEU A 188 3.95 -1.32 -19.69
CA LEU A 188 2.86 -2.24 -19.36
C LEU A 188 2.39 -3.02 -20.61
N PRO A 189 1.97 -4.29 -20.44
CA PRO A 189 1.37 -5.06 -21.52
C PRO A 189 0.18 -4.32 -22.12
N LYS A 190 0.07 -4.34 -23.45
CA LYS A 190 -1.10 -3.80 -24.18
C LYS A 190 -2.32 -4.72 -24.14
N GLU A 191 -2.24 -5.79 -23.34
CA GLU A 191 -3.32 -6.74 -23.12
C GLU A 191 -4.52 -6.05 -22.48
N ARG A 192 -5.72 -6.45 -22.90
CA ARG A 192 -6.98 -5.91 -22.37
C ARG A 192 -7.71 -7.03 -21.64
N PRO A 193 -7.45 -7.21 -20.34
CA PRO A 193 -8.13 -8.21 -19.55
C PRO A 193 -9.64 -7.90 -19.51
N GLU A 194 -10.47 -8.93 -19.61
CA GLU A 194 -11.94 -8.78 -19.51
C GLU A 194 -12.36 -8.38 -18.08
N VAL A 195 -11.56 -8.79 -17.09
CA VAL A 195 -11.83 -8.59 -15.67
C VAL A 195 -10.69 -7.77 -15.05
N ILE A 196 -11.06 -6.66 -14.41
CA ILE A 196 -10.15 -5.83 -13.62
C ILE A 196 -10.65 -5.82 -12.18
N CYS A 197 -9.84 -6.36 -11.28
CA CYS A 197 -10.07 -6.27 -9.84
C CYS A 197 -9.28 -5.08 -9.28
N GLY A 198 -10.00 -4.11 -8.71
CA GLY A 198 -9.40 -2.94 -8.12
C GLY A 198 -9.27 -3.05 -6.59
N VAL A 199 -8.06 -2.83 -6.09
CA VAL A 199 -7.70 -2.83 -4.66
C VAL A 199 -7.33 -1.40 -4.22
N GLY A 200 -7.18 -1.19 -2.93
CA GLY A 200 -6.73 0.10 -2.40
C GLY A 200 -7.84 1.10 -2.04
N GLY A 201 -7.41 2.20 -1.44
CA GLY A 201 -8.31 3.25 -0.92
C GLY A 201 -8.99 4.06 -2.01
N SER A 202 -8.25 4.37 -3.07
CA SER A 202 -8.71 5.20 -4.19
C SER A 202 -9.88 4.54 -4.92
N ILE A 203 -9.76 3.24 -5.22
CA ILE A 203 -10.81 2.48 -5.92
C ILE A 203 -12.06 2.35 -5.05
N ARG A 204 -11.91 2.02 -3.76
CA ARG A 204 -13.06 1.98 -2.83
C ARG A 204 -13.76 3.34 -2.70
N ALA A 205 -13.02 4.44 -2.75
CA ALA A 205 -13.62 5.77 -2.74
C ALA A 205 -14.40 6.04 -4.04
N ALA A 206 -13.86 5.67 -5.19
CA ALA A 206 -14.56 5.77 -6.48
C ALA A 206 -15.85 4.94 -6.50
N VAL A 207 -15.83 3.71 -5.99
CA VAL A 207 -17.02 2.86 -5.85
C VAL A 207 -18.08 3.53 -4.98
N LYS A 208 -17.70 4.09 -3.83
CA LYS A 208 -18.66 4.81 -2.97
C LYS A 208 -19.35 5.96 -3.69
N ILE A 209 -18.59 6.76 -4.44
CA ILE A 209 -19.13 7.88 -5.23
C ILE A 209 -20.05 7.35 -6.34
N TYR A 210 -19.65 6.27 -7.02
CA TYR A 210 -20.48 5.65 -8.05
C TYR A 210 -21.83 5.20 -7.47
N ASN A 211 -21.83 4.44 -6.38
CA ASN A 211 -23.06 3.96 -5.77
C ASN A 211 -23.94 5.12 -5.31
N GLU A 212 -23.37 6.20 -4.76
CA GLU A 212 -24.14 7.39 -4.35
C GLU A 212 -24.79 8.14 -5.53
N LEU A 213 -24.18 8.08 -6.72
CA LEU A 213 -24.66 8.79 -7.91
C LEU A 213 -25.58 7.96 -8.81
N PHE A 214 -25.49 6.64 -8.76
CA PHE A 214 -26.11 5.75 -9.76
C PHE A 214 -26.93 4.58 -9.19
N GLU A 215 -26.90 4.32 -7.87
CA GLU A 215 -27.74 3.31 -7.19
C GLU A 215 -28.73 3.96 -6.22
#